data_AF-A0AAE4EZH0-F1
#
_entry.id   AF-A0AAE4EZH0-F1
#
_cell.length_a   1.000
_cell.length_b   1.000
_cell.length_c   1.000
_cell.angle_alpha   90.00
_cell.angle_beta   90.00
_cell.angle_gamma   90.00
#
_symmetry.space_group_name_H-M   'P 1'
#
loop_
_entity.id
_entity.type
_entity.pdbx_description
1 polymer ?
#
loop_
_entity_poly.entity_id
_entity_poly.type
_entity_poly.pdbx_seq_one_letter_code
_entity_poly.pdbx_strand_id
1 'polypeptide(L)'
;MALSAVAWATMLFTILVLPGIATAVLIRSLRTEERKLALIRDQGRIDSYSPRALRELGEWIHANPNDPYVAEARERYNECVRTLRETDEPYYDWSDEQIEALETIEK
;
A
#
# COMPACT_ATOMS: atom_id res chain seq x y z
N MET A 1 45.21 -26.56 -29.50
CA MET A 1 45.25 -25.12 -29.83
C MET A 1 44.69 -24.35 -28.65
N ALA A 2 45.52 -23.65 -27.88
CA ALA A 2 45.05 -22.84 -26.76
C ALA A 2 44.40 -21.55 -27.30
N LEU A 3 43.26 -21.15 -26.70
CA LEU A 3 42.62 -19.87 -27.03
C LEU A 3 43.57 -18.70 -26.74
N SER A 4 43.59 -17.71 -27.62
CA SER A 4 44.37 -16.49 -27.39
C SER A 4 43.88 -15.77 -26.14
N ALA A 5 44.79 -15.06 -25.46
CA ALA A 5 44.44 -14.26 -24.28
C ALA A 5 43.30 -13.26 -24.56
N VAL A 6 43.26 -12.74 -25.80
CA VAL A 6 42.19 -11.85 -26.28
C VAL A 6 40.84 -12.58 -26.30
N ALA A 7 40.78 -13.81 -26.81
CA ALA A 7 39.54 -14.57 -26.87
C ALA A 7 39.00 -14.89 -25.46
N TRP A 8 39.87 -15.20 -24.50
CA TRP A 8 39.49 -15.36 -23.09
C TRP A 8 38.93 -14.07 -22.48
N ALA A 9 39.59 -12.93 -22.74
CA ALA A 9 39.13 -11.64 -22.25
C ALA A 9 37.76 -11.26 -22.81
N THR A 10 37.53 -11.45 -24.12
CA THR A 10 36.24 -11.16 -24.75
C THR A 10 35.13 -12.08 -24.25
N MET A 11 35.44 -13.35 -24.00
CA MET A 11 34.49 -14.32 -23.49
C MET A 11 34.06 -13.95 -22.06
N LEU A 12 35.03 -13.66 -21.17
CA LEU A 12 34.74 -13.24 -19.80
C LEU A 12 33.96 -11.92 -19.76
N PHE A 13 34.32 -10.96 -20.62
CA PHE A 13 33.59 -9.70 -20.75
C PHE A 13 32.13 -9.93 -21.12
N THR A 14 31.86 -10.75 -22.14
CA THR A 14 30.47 -11.05 -22.57
C THR A 14 29.68 -11.77 -21.47
N ILE A 15 30.33 -12.71 -20.77
CA ILE A 15 29.72 -13.46 -19.65
C ILE A 15 29.39 -12.55 -18.47
N LEU A 16 30.14 -11.47 -18.23
CA LEU A 16 29.88 -10.59 -17.09
C LEU A 16 28.94 -9.44 -17.46
N VAL A 17 29.11 -8.87 -18.64
CA VAL A 17 28.39 -7.64 -19.05
C VAL A 17 26.91 -7.93 -19.29
N LEU A 18 26.58 -8.99 -20.04
CA LEU A 18 25.18 -9.26 -20.38
C LEU A 18 24.33 -9.62 -19.15
N PRO A 19 24.66 -10.65 -18.34
CA PRO A 19 23.89 -10.93 -17.15
C PRO A 19 24.09 -9.86 -16.06
N GLY A 20 25.27 -9.25 -15.96
CA GLY A 20 25.54 -8.19 -14.97
C GLY A 20 24.65 -6.97 -15.17
N ILE A 21 24.48 -6.52 -16.41
CA ILE A 21 23.55 -5.42 -16.73
C ILE A 21 22.11 -5.84 -16.43
N ALA A 22 21.70 -7.05 -16.83
CA ALA A 22 20.34 -7.55 -16.56
C ALA A 22 20.05 -7.61 -15.05
N THR A 23 20.97 -8.15 -14.26
CA THR A 23 20.87 -8.19 -12.79
C THR A 23 20.83 -6.80 -12.18
N ALA A 24 21.68 -5.87 -12.65
CA ALA A 24 21.69 -4.49 -12.16
C ALA A 24 20.36 -3.77 -12.42
N VAL A 25 19.80 -3.93 -13.62
CA VAL A 25 18.47 -3.38 -13.99
C VAL A 25 17.38 -4.00 -13.12
N LEU A 26 17.39 -5.31 -12.93
CA LEU A 26 16.42 -6.01 -12.09
C LEU A 26 16.47 -5.52 -10.64
N ILE A 27 17.65 -5.46 -10.04
CA ILE A 27 17.84 -4.95 -8.66
C ILE A 27 17.36 -3.51 -8.55
N ARG A 28 17.68 -2.66 -9.54
CA ARG A 28 17.22 -1.28 -9.55
C ARG A 28 15.69 -1.20 -9.66
N SER A 29 15.07 -2.04 -10.49
CA SER A 29 13.62 -2.10 -10.65
C SER A 29 12.96 -2.50 -9.32
N LEU A 30 13.41 -3.60 -8.72
CA LEU A 30 12.88 -4.10 -7.45
C LEU A 30 13.03 -3.07 -6.33
N ARG A 31 14.20 -2.42 -6.18
CA ARG A 31 14.39 -1.36 -5.18
C ARG A 31 13.54 -0.12 -5.43
N THR A 32 13.27 0.20 -6.70
CA THR A 32 12.41 1.35 -7.04
C THR A 32 10.96 1.03 -6.71
N GLU A 33 10.52 -0.20 -6.93
CA GLU A 33 9.21 -0.69 -6.52
C GLU A 33 9.07 -0.74 -5.00
N GLU A 34 10.08 -1.25 -4.26
CA GLU A 34 10.10 -1.21 -2.80
C GLU A 34 9.98 0.22 -2.27
N ARG A 35 10.70 1.17 -2.86
CA ARG A 35 10.60 2.58 -2.48
C ARG A 35 9.23 3.18 -2.78
N LYS A 36 8.61 2.82 -3.90
CA LYS A 36 7.24 3.24 -4.23
C LYS A 36 6.22 2.61 -3.29
N LEU A 37 6.37 1.33 -2.97
CA LEU A 37 5.52 0.62 -2.00
C LEU A 37 5.67 1.21 -0.59
N ALA A 38 6.88 1.61 -0.20
CA ALA A 38 7.11 2.30 1.06
C ALA A 38 6.39 3.66 1.08
N LEU A 39 6.47 4.44 0.00
CA LEU A 39 5.76 5.72 -0.13
C LEU A 39 4.23 5.53 -0.16
N ILE A 40 3.72 4.51 -0.86
CA ILE A 40 2.28 4.18 -0.87
C ILE A 40 1.81 3.71 0.51
N ARG A 41 2.66 3.00 1.27
CA ARG A 41 2.35 2.56 2.63
C ARG A 41 2.34 3.73 3.62
N ASP A 42 3.25 4.68 3.44
CA ASP A 42 3.28 5.94 4.20
C ASP A 42 2.08 6.83 3.85
N GLN A 43 1.72 6.89 2.56
CA GLN A 43 0.45 7.46 2.06
C GLN A 43 -0.77 6.56 2.32
N GLY A 44 -0.58 5.38 2.93
CA GLY A 44 -1.61 4.35 3.12
C GLY A 44 -2.47 4.59 4.35
N ARG A 45 -2.16 5.63 5.13
CA ARG A 45 -2.99 6.14 6.21
C ARG A 45 -3.91 7.30 5.78
N ILE A 46 -4.14 7.44 4.48
CA ILE A 46 -5.18 8.33 3.99
C ILE A 46 -6.53 7.76 4.42
N ASP A 47 -7.20 8.52 5.27
CA ASP A 47 -8.62 8.43 5.57
C ASP A 47 -9.40 8.27 4.26
N SER A 48 -9.82 7.03 3.98
CA SER A 48 -10.42 6.66 2.69
C SER A 48 -11.85 7.21 2.52
N TYR A 49 -12.45 7.70 3.60
CA TYR A 49 -13.84 8.15 3.63
C TYR A 49 -13.95 9.55 4.26
N SER A 50 -14.72 10.41 3.60
CA SER A 50 -15.15 11.68 4.19
C SER A 50 -16.13 11.43 5.35
N PRO A 51 -16.35 12.42 6.25
CA PRO A 51 -17.29 12.29 7.36
C PRO A 51 -18.67 11.79 6.95
N ARG A 52 -19.17 12.30 5.82
CA ARG A 52 -20.44 11.88 5.25
C ARG A 52 -20.43 10.43 4.79
N ALA A 53 -19.40 10.02 4.06
CA ALA A 53 -19.31 8.67 3.50
C ALA A 53 -19.17 7.61 4.60
N LEU A 54 -18.38 7.88 5.64
CA LEU A 54 -18.22 6.94 6.75
C LEU A 54 -19.52 6.78 7.55
N ARG A 55 -20.28 7.88 7.75
CA ARG A 55 -21.60 7.81 8.37
C ARG A 55 -22.60 7.00 7.53
N GLU A 56 -22.67 7.26 6.22
CA GLU A 56 -23.55 6.50 5.31
C GLU A 56 -23.21 4.99 5.31
N LEU A 57 -21.92 4.64 5.37
CA LEU A 57 -21.47 3.26 5.51
C LEU A 57 -21.93 2.63 6.84
N GLY A 58 -21.77 3.36 7.95
CA GLY A 58 -22.25 2.91 9.27
C GLY A 58 -23.75 2.66 9.31
N GLU A 59 -24.54 3.60 8.76
CA GLU A 59 -26.00 3.47 8.63
C GLU A 59 -26.39 2.26 7.78
N TRP A 60 -25.70 2.06 6.65
CA TRP A 60 -25.93 0.92 5.77
C TRP A 60 -25.65 -0.42 6.46
N ILE A 61 -24.55 -0.52 7.23
CA ILE A 61 -24.20 -1.70 8.02
C ILE A 61 -25.30 -2.04 9.04
N HIS A 62 -25.86 -1.03 9.70
CA HIS A 62 -26.94 -1.22 10.68
C HIS A 62 -28.26 -1.60 10.03
N ALA A 63 -28.55 -1.06 8.85
CA ALA A 63 -29.80 -1.32 8.13
C ALA A 63 -29.83 -2.71 7.46
N ASN A 64 -28.66 -3.29 7.13
CA ASN A 64 -28.58 -4.51 6.32
C ASN A 64 -27.81 -5.65 7.00
N PRO A 65 -28.11 -6.07 8.25
CA PRO A 65 -27.24 -6.97 9.03
C PRO A 65 -27.00 -8.36 8.41
N ASN A 66 -27.86 -8.81 7.49
CA ASN A 66 -27.77 -10.12 6.83
C ASN A 66 -27.24 -10.04 5.39
N ASP A 67 -26.80 -8.87 4.93
CA ASP A 67 -26.21 -8.74 3.60
C ASP A 67 -24.82 -9.42 3.56
N PRO A 68 -24.49 -10.16 2.48
CA PRO A 68 -23.23 -10.89 2.36
C PRO A 68 -21.97 -10.01 2.49
N TYR A 69 -22.06 -8.71 2.21
CA TYR A 69 -20.93 -7.77 2.27
C TYR A 69 -20.80 -7.02 3.60
N VAL A 70 -21.68 -7.25 4.57
CA VAL A 70 -21.66 -6.55 5.87
C VAL A 70 -20.37 -6.78 6.64
N ALA A 71 -19.83 -7.99 6.58
CA ALA A 71 -18.58 -8.30 7.26
C ALA A 71 -17.42 -7.47 6.71
N GLU A 72 -17.32 -7.36 5.39
CA GLU A 72 -16.31 -6.55 4.71
C GLU A 72 -16.53 -5.04 4.95
N ALA A 73 -17.77 -4.57 4.83
CA ALA A 73 -18.13 -3.18 5.11
C ALA A 73 -17.76 -2.77 6.54
N ARG A 74 -17.99 -3.65 7.52
CA ARG A 74 -17.62 -3.44 8.92
C ARG A 74 -16.11 -3.37 9.12
N GLU A 75 -15.36 -4.27 8.48
CA GLU A 75 -13.90 -4.25 8.52
C GLU A 75 -13.35 -2.93 7.95
N ARG A 76 -13.86 -2.49 6.80
CA ARG A 76 -13.47 -1.23 6.15
C ARG A 76 -13.84 0.01 6.98
N TYR A 77 -15.02 0.01 7.61
CA TYR A 77 -15.42 1.05 8.55
C TYR A 77 -14.42 1.14 9.71
N ASN A 78 -14.13 0.01 10.37
CA ASN A 78 -13.24 -0.04 11.53
C ASN A 78 -11.78 0.28 11.18
N GLU A 79 -11.33 -0.08 9.98
CA GLU A 79 -10.03 0.34 9.45
C GLU A 79 -9.96 1.87 9.32
N CYS A 80 -10.97 2.51 8.72
CA CYS A 80 -11.00 3.96 8.60
C CYS A 80 -11.02 4.66 9.96
N VAL A 81 -11.81 4.18 10.92
CA VAL A 81 -11.85 4.74 12.29
C VAL A 81 -10.48 4.64 12.97
N ARG A 82 -9.77 3.51 12.84
CA ARG A 82 -8.43 3.35 13.39
C ARG A 82 -7.43 4.30 12.73
N THR A 83 -7.45 4.38 11.41
CA THR A 83 -6.58 5.28 10.65
C THR A 83 -6.78 6.74 11.06
N LEU A 84 -8.04 7.20 11.18
CA LEU A 84 -8.36 8.56 11.61
C LEU A 84 -7.83 8.88 13.01
N ARG A 85 -7.83 7.91 13.93
CA ARG A 85 -7.31 8.10 15.30
C ARG A 85 -5.78 8.14 15.38
N GLU A 86 -5.09 7.62 14.39
CA GLU A 86 -3.63 7.55 14.38
C GLU A 86 -2.97 8.58 13.45
N THR A 87 -3.77 9.35 12.71
CA THR A 87 -3.34 10.35 11.75
C THR A 87 -3.51 11.75 12.35
N ASP A 88 -2.42 12.52 12.42
CA ASP A 88 -2.43 13.87 13.00
C ASP A 88 -3.12 14.91 12.09
N GLU A 89 -3.15 14.68 10.77
CA GLU A 89 -3.77 15.59 9.80
C GLU A 89 -4.59 14.79 8.76
N PRO A 90 -5.92 14.66 8.96
CA PRO A 90 -6.79 13.94 8.03
C PRO A 90 -6.89 14.67 6.69
N TYR A 91 -7.05 13.92 5.60
CA TYR A 91 -7.17 14.45 4.25
C TYR A 91 -8.50 15.17 4.01
N TYR A 92 -9.59 14.68 4.59
CA TYR A 92 -10.88 15.34 4.57
C TYR A 92 -11.06 16.29 5.76
N ASP A 93 -12.06 17.18 5.69
CA ASP A 93 -12.44 18.15 6.73
C ASP A 93 -13.07 17.47 7.96
N TRP A 94 -12.36 16.52 8.58
CA TRP A 94 -12.71 15.92 9.85
C TRP A 94 -12.40 16.90 10.99
N SER A 95 -13.35 17.06 11.91
CA SER A 95 -13.06 17.70 13.20
C SER A 95 -12.63 16.67 14.23
N ASP A 96 -11.83 17.09 15.21
CA ASP A 96 -11.38 16.22 16.29
C ASP A 96 -12.57 15.60 17.05
N GLU A 97 -13.64 16.39 17.28
CA GLU A 97 -14.85 15.90 17.94
C GLU A 97 -15.58 14.83 17.12
N GLN A 98 -15.55 14.95 15.77
CA GLN A 98 -16.13 13.94 14.90
C GLN A 98 -15.34 12.63 14.97
N ILE A 99 -14.01 12.71 15.00
CA ILE A 99 -13.13 11.53 15.10
C ILE A 99 -13.29 10.85 16.47
N GLU A 100 -13.36 11.62 17.56
CA GLU A 100 -13.57 11.11 18.92
C GLU A 100 -14.93 10.41 19.07
N ALA A 101 -15.97 10.93 18.42
CA ALA A 101 -17.31 10.34 18.46
C ALA A 101 -17.43 9.04 17.64
N LEU A 102 -16.47 8.71 16.76
CA LEU A 102 -16.51 7.45 16.01
C LEU A 102 -16.20 6.26 16.92
N GLU A 103 -17.06 5.27 16.91
CA GLU A 103 -16.87 4.00 17.60
C GLU A 103 -16.67 2.87 16.60
N THR A 104 -15.77 1.92 16.90
CA THR A 104 -15.63 0.72 16.07
C THR A 104 -16.84 -0.18 16.24
N ILE A 105 -17.38 -0.68 15.14
CA ILE A 105 -18.51 -1.61 15.14
C ILE A 105 -17.94 -3.02 15.35
N GLU A 106 -18.01 -3.52 16.57
CA GLU A 106 -17.66 -4.91 16.89
C GLU A 106 -18.80 -5.87 16.55
N LYS A 107 -18.51 -7.17 16.67
CA LYS A 107 -19.37 -8.25 16.19
C LYS A 107 -20.74 -8.27 16.84
#